data_AF-A0A926X4P2-F1
#
_entry.id   AF-A0A926X4P2-F1
#
_cell.length_a   1.000
_cell.length_b   1.000
_cell.length_c   1.000
_cell.angle_alpha   90.00
_cell.angle_beta   90.00
_cell.angle_gamma   90.00
#
_symmetry.space_group_name_H-M   'P 1'
#
loop_
_entity.id
_entity.type
_entity.pdbx_description
1 polymer ?
#
loop_
_entity_poly.entity_id
_entity_poly.type
_entity_poly.pdbx_seq_one_letter_code
_entity_poly.pdbx_strand_id
1 'polypeptide(L)'
;MMAVQPKFPETLRALSIAGPYAYLIATGEKLSEGRSWRTNFRGIVLLHVSTGKDYGEPQSKDMISSIIGAAEVYDCTPDPEYEGYYDHWMKNPILFEKYIPNVSGARNYWLPKTSEHIKAFNRAWEQIQQQQPRAFFKIHYKEGIINISSSRTANYFEIKDDGVWQTLAQRIQGEEIELTKLEYANLYRNRLV
;
A
#
# COMPACT_ATOMS: atom_id res chain seq x y z
N MET A 1 -10.34 24.37 -19.84
CA MET A 1 -9.55 23.58 -18.87
C MET A 1 -9.30 22.20 -19.47
N MET A 2 -8.05 21.74 -19.53
CA MET A 2 -7.76 20.37 -20.00
C MET A 2 -8.30 19.36 -18.99
N ALA A 3 -9.00 18.33 -19.48
CA ALA A 3 -9.49 17.24 -18.63
C ALA A 3 -8.29 16.50 -17.99
N VAL A 4 -8.36 16.24 -16.69
CA VAL A 4 -7.33 15.46 -15.98
C VAL A 4 -7.41 14.01 -16.48
N GLN A 5 -6.30 13.50 -17.00
CA GLN A 5 -6.23 12.13 -17.51
C GLN A 5 -5.91 11.12 -16.39
N PRO A 6 -6.63 9.98 -16.32
CA PRO A 6 -6.26 8.84 -15.48
C PRO A 6 -4.88 8.29 -15.85
N LYS A 7 -4.05 8.01 -14.84
CA LYS A 7 -2.72 7.37 -14.96
C LYS A 7 -2.65 6.05 -14.20
N PHE A 8 -3.79 5.51 -13.81
CA PHE A 8 -3.96 4.29 -13.02
C PHE A 8 -4.76 3.25 -13.83
N PRO A 9 -4.68 1.95 -13.47
CA PRO A 9 -5.45 0.91 -14.12
C PRO A 9 -6.96 1.15 -14.01
N GLU A 10 -7.72 0.82 -15.06
CA GLU A 10 -9.18 0.95 -15.08
C GLU A 10 -9.89 0.12 -14.01
N THR A 11 -9.21 -0.88 -13.44
CA THR A 11 -9.68 -1.75 -12.35
C THR A 11 -9.45 -1.16 -10.97
N LEU A 12 -8.66 -0.08 -10.81
CA LEU A 12 -8.41 0.54 -9.51
C LEU A 12 -9.72 1.09 -8.94
N ARG A 13 -10.05 0.69 -7.72
CA ARG A 13 -11.22 1.17 -6.98
C ARG A 13 -10.77 1.79 -5.67
N ALA A 14 -11.66 2.51 -5.01
CA ALA A 14 -11.50 2.87 -3.61
C ALA A 14 -12.67 2.32 -2.80
N LEU A 15 -12.45 2.15 -1.49
CA LEU A 15 -13.47 1.76 -0.53
C LEU A 15 -13.39 2.69 0.67
N SER A 16 -14.51 3.29 1.03
CA SER A 16 -14.62 4.15 2.21
C SER A 16 -14.90 3.29 3.45
N ILE A 17 -13.96 3.29 4.39
CA ILE A 17 -13.91 2.44 5.59
C ILE A 17 -13.92 3.34 6.83
N ALA A 18 -14.41 2.86 7.97
CA ALA A 18 -14.38 3.63 9.21
C ALA A 18 -12.94 3.88 9.70
N GLY A 19 -12.78 4.99 10.44
CA GLY A 19 -11.52 5.56 10.92
C GLY A 19 -10.45 4.56 11.38
N PRO A 20 -10.72 3.72 12.39
CA PRO A 20 -9.68 2.84 12.91
C PRO A 20 -9.38 1.69 11.95
N TYR A 21 -10.40 1.13 11.29
CA TYR A 21 -10.24 -0.09 10.50
C TYR A 21 -9.50 0.13 9.18
N ALA A 22 -9.68 1.28 8.54
CA ALA A 22 -8.95 1.62 7.33
C ALA A 22 -7.43 1.61 7.58
N TYR A 23 -7.01 2.15 8.72
CA TYR A 23 -5.61 2.16 9.13
C TYR A 23 -5.11 0.77 9.49
N LEU A 24 -5.87 0.01 10.29
CA LEU A 24 -5.49 -1.36 10.65
C LEU A 24 -5.33 -2.26 9.42
N ILE A 25 -6.13 -2.05 8.38
CA ILE A 25 -5.95 -2.75 7.09
C ILE A 25 -4.67 -2.25 6.41
N ALA A 26 -4.45 -0.94 6.35
CA ALA A 26 -3.26 -0.35 5.71
C ALA A 26 -1.93 -0.74 6.39
N THR A 27 -1.94 -1.02 7.70
CA THR A 27 -0.78 -1.53 8.46
C THR A 27 -0.67 -3.06 8.44
N GLY A 28 -1.71 -3.77 8.00
CA GLY A 28 -1.76 -5.23 7.98
C GLY A 28 -2.17 -5.89 9.30
N GLU A 29 -2.59 -5.10 10.29
CA GLU A 29 -3.12 -5.60 11.57
C GLU A 29 -4.53 -6.21 11.44
N LYS A 30 -5.31 -5.74 10.44
CA LYS A 30 -6.62 -6.31 10.09
C LYS A 30 -6.62 -6.81 8.65
N LEU A 31 -7.02 -8.07 8.46
CA LEU A 31 -6.91 -8.76 7.17
C LEU A 31 -8.20 -8.72 6.32
N SER A 32 -9.31 -8.25 6.86
CA SER A 32 -10.61 -8.20 6.18
C SER A 32 -11.34 -6.90 6.47
N GLU A 33 -12.24 -6.49 5.57
CA GLU A 33 -13.25 -5.46 5.85
C GLU A 33 -14.64 -6.10 5.90
N GLY A 34 -15.36 -5.94 7.02
CA GLY A 34 -16.70 -6.50 7.18
C GLY A 34 -17.76 -5.65 6.47
N ARG A 35 -18.60 -6.27 5.64
CA ARG A 35 -19.66 -5.58 4.89
C ARG A 35 -20.96 -6.38 4.87
N SER A 36 -22.10 -5.70 4.92
CA SER A 36 -23.43 -6.30 4.75
C SER A 36 -23.76 -6.69 3.30
N TRP A 37 -22.77 -6.73 2.42
CA TRP A 37 -22.93 -7.05 1.01
C TRP A 37 -21.74 -7.86 0.49
N ARG A 38 -22.05 -8.80 -0.40
CA ARG A 38 -21.07 -9.65 -1.10
C ARG A 38 -20.44 -8.90 -2.27
N THR A 39 -19.17 -9.19 -2.57
CA THR A 39 -18.47 -8.66 -3.75
C THR A 39 -17.79 -9.74 -4.58
N ASN A 40 -17.82 -9.57 -5.90
CA ASN A 40 -16.99 -10.34 -6.84
C ASN A 40 -15.74 -9.56 -7.28
N PHE A 41 -15.56 -8.32 -6.81
CA PHE A 41 -14.37 -7.53 -7.13
C PHE A 41 -13.12 -8.21 -6.58
N ARG A 42 -12.08 -8.27 -7.41
CA ARG A 42 -10.74 -8.73 -7.05
C ARG A 42 -9.72 -7.79 -7.68
N GLY A 43 -8.71 -7.40 -6.91
CA GLY A 43 -7.70 -6.44 -7.33
C GLY A 43 -7.47 -5.32 -6.32
N ILE A 44 -6.70 -4.31 -6.74
CA ILE A 44 -6.24 -3.24 -5.85
C ILE A 44 -7.39 -2.30 -5.51
N VAL A 45 -7.54 -2.03 -4.21
CA VAL A 45 -8.44 -1.03 -3.65
C VAL A 45 -7.65 0.01 -2.86
N LEU A 46 -7.98 1.28 -3.06
CA LEU A 46 -7.52 2.38 -2.24
C LEU A 46 -8.34 2.45 -0.95
N LEU A 47 -7.65 2.56 0.18
CA LEU A 47 -8.24 2.62 1.51
C LEU A 47 -8.55 4.09 1.83
N HIS A 48 -9.82 4.44 1.74
CA HIS A 48 -10.32 5.78 2.07
C HIS A 48 -10.93 5.77 3.45
N VAL A 49 -10.64 6.79 4.25
CA VAL A 49 -11.22 6.94 5.59
C VAL A 49 -12.47 7.80 5.51
N SER A 50 -13.60 7.20 5.87
CA SER A 50 -14.89 7.85 5.92
C SER A 50 -14.98 8.90 7.04
N THR A 51 -15.98 9.78 6.95
CA THR A 51 -16.26 10.82 7.96
C THR A 51 -17.17 10.33 9.09
N GLY A 52 -17.66 9.09 9.02
CA GLY A 52 -18.54 8.50 10.03
C GLY A 52 -17.77 8.15 11.30
N LYS A 53 -18.44 8.26 12.45
CA LYS A 53 -17.85 8.05 13.79
C LYS A 53 -18.40 6.85 14.53
N ASP A 54 -19.40 6.18 13.94
CA ASP A 54 -20.19 5.13 14.59
C ASP A 54 -19.35 3.91 14.99
N TYR A 55 -18.17 3.73 14.36
CA TYR A 55 -17.30 2.58 14.51
C TYR A 55 -15.90 2.94 15.04
N GLY A 56 -15.80 4.07 15.77
CA GLY A 56 -14.57 4.56 16.36
C GLY A 56 -13.90 5.67 15.55
N GLU A 57 -12.87 6.26 16.16
CA GLU A 57 -12.13 7.41 15.61
C GLU A 57 -10.82 6.94 14.93
N PRO A 58 -10.36 7.61 13.87
CA PRO A 58 -9.06 7.33 13.25
C PRO A 58 -7.89 7.74 14.16
N GLN A 59 -6.70 7.20 13.86
CA GLN A 59 -5.46 7.48 14.59
C GLN A 59 -5.04 8.96 14.50
N SER A 60 -5.45 9.67 13.45
CA SER A 60 -5.20 11.10 13.26
C SER A 60 -6.39 11.77 12.57
N LYS A 61 -6.65 13.03 12.92
CA LYS A 61 -7.66 13.86 12.23
C LYS A 61 -7.35 14.04 10.74
N ASP A 62 -6.07 14.02 10.35
CA ASP A 62 -5.64 14.17 8.96
C ASP A 62 -6.02 12.96 8.09
N MET A 63 -6.37 11.84 8.71
CA MET A 63 -6.88 10.67 7.99
C MET A 63 -8.31 10.88 7.52
N ILE A 64 -9.13 11.66 8.24
CA ILE A 64 -10.55 11.83 7.91
C ILE A 64 -10.70 12.40 6.51
N SER A 65 -11.53 11.75 5.68
CA SER A 65 -11.74 12.12 4.28
C SER A 65 -10.46 12.06 3.43
N SER A 66 -9.52 11.20 3.79
CA SER A 66 -8.27 10.98 3.07
C SER A 66 -8.19 9.56 2.51
N ILE A 67 -7.48 9.41 1.38
CA ILE A 67 -6.94 8.11 0.97
C ILE A 67 -5.62 7.92 1.71
N ILE A 68 -5.53 6.88 2.51
CA ILE A 68 -4.40 6.65 3.42
C ILE A 68 -3.51 5.48 2.99
N GLY A 69 -3.98 4.66 2.07
CA GLY A 69 -3.28 3.45 1.67
C GLY A 69 -3.96 2.69 0.55
N ALA A 70 -3.50 1.47 0.34
CA ALA A 70 -4.08 0.52 -0.59
C ALA A 70 -3.91 -0.92 -0.09
N ALA A 71 -4.74 -1.83 -0.60
CA ALA A 71 -4.59 -3.27 -0.42
C ALA A 71 -5.17 -4.02 -1.63
N GLU A 72 -4.89 -5.31 -1.76
CA GLU A 72 -5.48 -6.17 -2.79
C GLU A 72 -6.60 -7.01 -2.20
N VAL A 73 -7.83 -6.83 -2.70
CA VAL A 73 -8.96 -7.71 -2.39
C VAL A 73 -8.79 -9.02 -3.15
N TYR A 74 -8.66 -10.13 -2.43
CA TYR A 74 -8.42 -11.45 -3.03
C TYR A 74 -9.53 -12.46 -2.75
N ASP A 75 -10.33 -12.26 -1.70
CA ASP A 75 -11.48 -13.13 -1.43
C ASP A 75 -12.67 -12.41 -0.77
N CYS A 76 -13.83 -13.05 -0.76
CA CYS A 76 -15.03 -12.61 -0.08
C CYS A 76 -15.85 -13.81 0.41
N THR A 77 -15.92 -13.99 1.73
CA THR A 77 -16.61 -15.10 2.38
C THR A 77 -17.70 -14.59 3.32
N PRO A 78 -18.76 -15.35 3.59
CA PRO A 78 -19.68 -15.04 4.69
C PRO A 78 -18.91 -14.91 6.00
N ASP A 79 -19.30 -13.93 6.82
CA ASP A 79 -18.78 -13.75 8.16
C ASP A 79 -19.39 -14.83 9.08
N PRO A 80 -18.60 -15.64 9.79
CA PRO A 80 -19.11 -16.70 10.65
C PRO A 80 -19.73 -16.18 11.96
N GLU A 81 -19.39 -14.96 12.38
CA GLU A 81 -19.86 -14.33 13.63
C GLU A 81 -21.09 -13.46 13.39
N TYR A 82 -21.21 -12.83 12.22
CA TYR A 82 -22.27 -11.87 11.91
C TYR A 82 -23.10 -12.31 10.70
N GLU A 83 -24.27 -12.89 10.96
CA GLU A 83 -25.20 -13.31 9.90
C GLU A 83 -25.56 -12.14 8.96
N GLY A 84 -25.49 -12.38 7.65
CA GLY A 84 -25.74 -11.37 6.63
C GLY A 84 -24.54 -10.44 6.32
N TYR A 85 -23.43 -10.60 7.02
CA TYR A 85 -22.17 -9.93 6.72
C TYR A 85 -21.19 -10.83 5.96
N TYR A 86 -20.23 -10.18 5.31
CA TYR A 86 -19.19 -10.79 4.52
C TYR A 86 -17.86 -10.15 4.87
N ASP A 87 -16.84 -10.98 5.04
CA ASP A 87 -15.44 -10.56 5.10
C ASP A 87 -14.93 -10.32 3.69
N HIS A 88 -14.48 -9.09 3.41
CA HIS A 88 -13.75 -8.77 2.18
C HIS A 88 -12.27 -8.88 2.49
N TRP A 89 -11.67 -10.02 2.16
CA TRP A 89 -10.29 -10.36 2.51
C TRP A 89 -9.29 -9.59 1.66
N MET A 90 -8.30 -9.01 2.34
CA MET A 90 -7.28 -8.17 1.75
C MET A 90 -5.87 -8.68 2.07
N LYS A 91 -4.94 -8.45 1.14
CA LYS A 91 -3.51 -8.76 1.29
C LYS A 91 -2.67 -7.64 0.68
N ASN A 92 -1.35 -7.74 0.85
CA ASN A 92 -0.39 -6.77 0.31
C ASN A 92 -0.70 -5.32 0.69
N PRO A 93 -0.97 -5.02 1.99
CA PRO A 93 -1.35 -3.68 2.41
C PRO A 93 -0.19 -2.70 2.23
N ILE A 94 -0.54 -1.45 1.94
CA ILE A 94 0.38 -0.33 1.81
C ILE A 94 -0.24 0.83 2.59
N LEU A 95 0.40 1.23 3.69
CA LEU A 95 0.19 2.54 4.27
C LEU A 95 1.00 3.57 3.46
N PHE A 96 0.33 4.61 2.96
CA PHE A 96 1.00 5.66 2.20
C PHE A 96 1.86 6.53 3.10
N GLU A 97 3.05 6.91 2.62
CA GLU A 97 3.94 7.84 3.31
C GLU A 97 3.26 9.20 3.55
N LYS A 98 2.43 9.61 2.58
CA LYS A 98 1.62 10.82 2.68
C LYS A 98 0.17 10.52 2.34
N TYR A 99 -0.73 10.80 3.28
CA TYR A 99 -2.16 10.72 3.04
C TYR A 99 -2.58 11.73 1.96
N ILE A 100 -3.62 11.37 1.21
CA ILE A 100 -4.18 12.20 0.15
C ILE A 100 -5.49 12.80 0.67
N PRO A 101 -5.47 14.03 1.22
CA PRO A 101 -6.62 14.60 1.90
C PRO A 101 -7.65 15.19 0.95
N ASN A 102 -8.79 15.57 1.54
CA ASN A 102 -9.91 16.25 0.87
C ASN A 102 -10.50 15.44 -0.29
N VAL A 103 -10.60 14.12 -0.10
CA VAL A 103 -11.24 13.20 -1.05
C VAL A 103 -12.59 12.81 -0.46
N SER A 104 -13.69 13.13 -1.15
CA SER A 104 -15.01 12.68 -0.70
C SER A 104 -15.17 11.18 -0.92
N GLY A 105 -15.74 10.50 0.08
CA GLY A 105 -16.05 9.06 -0.01
C GLY A 105 -17.24 8.79 -0.91
N ALA A 106 -17.42 7.52 -1.29
CA ALA A 106 -18.59 7.04 -2.01
C ALA A 106 -18.97 5.62 -1.57
N ARG A 107 -20.17 5.18 -1.97
CA ARG A 107 -20.68 3.84 -1.65
C ARG A 107 -19.97 2.76 -2.48
N ASN A 108 -19.93 1.54 -1.92
CA ASN A 108 -19.36 0.33 -2.53
C ASN A 108 -17.89 0.51 -2.95
N TYR A 109 -17.36 -0.42 -3.74
CA TYR A 109 -16.10 -0.19 -4.46
C TYR A 109 -16.33 0.87 -5.54
N TRP A 110 -15.81 2.07 -5.33
CA TRP A 110 -16.12 3.22 -6.17
C TRP A 110 -14.99 3.59 -7.12
N LEU A 111 -15.40 4.07 -8.29
CA LEU A 111 -14.56 4.70 -9.32
C LEU A 111 -14.46 6.22 -9.07
N PRO A 112 -13.40 6.88 -9.55
CA PRO A 112 -13.32 8.33 -9.51
C PRO A 112 -14.42 8.95 -10.40
N LYS A 113 -15.12 9.96 -9.88
CA LYS A 113 -16.24 10.63 -10.57
C LYS A 113 -15.96 12.08 -10.93
N THR A 114 -14.98 12.69 -10.27
CA THR A 114 -14.61 14.10 -10.42
C THR A 114 -13.15 14.23 -10.81
N SER A 115 -12.76 15.38 -11.34
CA SER A 115 -11.35 15.69 -11.62
C SER A 115 -10.49 15.58 -10.37
N GLU A 116 -11.05 15.91 -9.20
CA GLU A 116 -10.41 15.82 -7.89
C GLU A 116 -10.19 14.36 -7.49
N HIS A 117 -11.17 13.47 -7.75
CA HIS A 117 -10.96 12.03 -7.56
C HIS A 117 -9.89 11.49 -8.49
N ILE A 118 -9.87 11.89 -9.77
CA ILE A 118 -8.85 11.44 -10.72
C ILE A 118 -7.46 11.89 -10.25
N LYS A 119 -7.31 13.15 -9.82
CA LYS A 119 -6.05 13.66 -9.22
C LYS A 119 -5.65 12.87 -7.97
N ALA A 120 -6.62 12.50 -7.13
CA ALA A 120 -6.36 11.71 -5.92
C ALA A 120 -5.91 10.28 -6.28
N PHE A 121 -6.59 9.60 -7.20
CA PHE A 121 -6.24 8.26 -7.66
C PHE A 121 -4.89 8.25 -8.37
N ASN A 122 -4.56 9.28 -9.15
CA ASN A 122 -3.24 9.42 -9.77
C ASN A 122 -2.13 9.49 -8.71
N ARG A 123 -2.30 10.31 -7.66
CA ARG A 123 -1.34 10.42 -6.55
C ARG A 123 -1.25 9.12 -5.74
N ALA A 124 -2.37 8.43 -5.53
CA ALA A 124 -2.39 7.16 -4.83
C ALA A 124 -1.66 6.08 -5.62
N TRP A 125 -1.90 6.02 -6.93
CA TRP A 125 -1.22 5.08 -7.82
C TRP A 125 0.28 5.33 -7.91
N GLU A 126 0.70 6.60 -7.93
CA GLU A 126 2.11 6.97 -7.86
C GLU A 126 2.77 6.44 -6.57
N GLN A 127 2.13 6.61 -5.41
CA GLN A 127 2.64 6.05 -4.15
C GLN A 127 2.67 4.52 -4.17
N ILE A 128 1.65 3.84 -4.71
CA ILE A 128 1.67 2.37 -4.90
C ILE A 128 2.88 1.97 -5.76
N GLN A 129 3.15 2.66 -6.87
CA GLN A 129 4.28 2.35 -7.76
C GLN A 129 5.66 2.68 -7.15
N GLN A 130 5.72 3.62 -6.20
CA GLN A 130 6.94 3.94 -5.46
C GLN A 130 7.18 2.92 -4.33
N GLN A 131 6.11 2.46 -3.69
CA GLN A 131 6.13 1.54 -2.55
C GLN A 131 6.01 0.04 -2.95
N GLN A 132 5.75 -0.26 -4.23
CA GLN A 132 5.72 -1.61 -4.83
C GLN A 132 6.28 -1.65 -6.27
N PRO A 133 6.81 -2.78 -6.77
CA PRO A 133 6.91 -4.10 -6.14
C PRO A 133 7.99 -4.14 -5.06
N ARG A 134 7.68 -4.85 -4.00
CA ARG A 134 8.66 -5.30 -3.03
C ARG A 134 9.22 -6.64 -3.49
N ALA A 135 10.53 -6.75 -3.56
CA ALA A 135 11.22 -7.98 -3.91
C ALA A 135 12.21 -8.33 -2.82
N PHE A 136 12.36 -9.64 -2.58
CA PHE A 136 13.33 -10.17 -1.64
C PHE A 136 14.68 -10.29 -2.34
N PHE A 137 15.67 -9.66 -1.74
CA PHE A 137 17.06 -9.70 -2.17
C PHE A 137 17.88 -10.35 -1.06
N LYS A 138 18.90 -11.12 -1.45
CA LYS A 138 19.92 -11.52 -0.50
C LYS A 138 20.80 -10.31 -0.20
N ILE A 139 21.19 -10.16 1.05
CA ILE A 139 22.01 -9.04 1.49
C ILE A 139 23.12 -9.52 2.43
N HIS A 140 24.34 -9.07 2.17
CA HIS A 140 25.51 -9.38 2.99
C HIS A 140 26.32 -8.12 3.27
N TYR A 141 26.78 -7.95 4.51
CA TYR A 141 27.66 -6.86 4.90
C TYR A 141 29.04 -7.39 5.26
N LYS A 142 30.08 -6.82 4.65
CA LYS A 142 31.47 -7.16 4.96
C LYS A 142 32.36 -5.94 4.76
N GLU A 143 33.15 -5.60 5.78
CA GLU A 143 34.22 -4.59 5.69
C GLU A 143 33.74 -3.23 5.14
N GLY A 144 32.53 -2.78 5.52
CA GLY A 144 31.97 -1.52 5.04
C GLY A 144 31.37 -1.57 3.64
N ILE A 145 31.22 -2.76 3.06
CA ILE A 145 30.55 -2.99 1.77
C ILE A 145 29.27 -3.78 2.01
N ILE A 146 28.18 -3.32 1.38
CA ILE A 146 26.89 -4.01 1.37
C ILE A 146 26.72 -4.62 -0.02
N ASN A 147 26.64 -5.94 -0.08
CA ASN A 147 26.31 -6.69 -1.29
C ASN A 147 24.81 -6.95 -1.32
N ILE A 148 24.16 -6.62 -2.43
CA ILE A 148 22.74 -6.90 -2.68
C ILE A 148 22.64 -7.76 -3.91
N SER A 149 22.02 -8.92 -3.80
CA SER A 149 21.87 -9.87 -4.90
C SER A 149 20.43 -10.34 -5.06
N SER A 150 20.07 -10.62 -6.31
CA SER A 150 18.77 -11.19 -6.62
C SER A 150 18.67 -12.61 -6.07
N SER A 151 17.56 -12.95 -5.43
CA SER A 151 17.23 -14.33 -5.07
C SER A 151 16.92 -15.22 -6.29
N ARG A 152 16.69 -14.62 -7.47
CA ARG A 152 16.21 -15.31 -8.69
C ARG A 152 17.21 -15.31 -9.84
N THR A 153 18.23 -14.46 -9.80
CA THR A 153 19.21 -14.29 -10.88
C THR A 153 20.60 -14.17 -10.29
N ALA A 154 21.65 -14.39 -11.08
CA ALA A 154 23.04 -14.19 -10.65
C ALA A 154 23.43 -12.71 -10.51
N ASN A 155 22.51 -11.76 -10.72
CA ASN A 155 22.79 -10.34 -10.65
C ASN A 155 23.00 -9.90 -9.20
N TYR A 156 24.09 -9.19 -8.98
CA TYR A 156 24.40 -8.53 -7.72
C TYR A 156 25.02 -7.17 -7.99
N PHE A 157 25.01 -6.32 -6.97
CA PHE A 157 25.78 -5.09 -6.95
C PHE A 157 26.25 -4.81 -5.52
N GLU A 158 27.30 -4.01 -5.41
CA GLU A 158 27.89 -3.64 -4.13
C GLU A 158 27.73 -2.14 -3.93
N ILE A 159 27.46 -1.71 -2.71
CA ILE A 159 27.46 -0.29 -2.32
C ILE A 159 28.41 -0.13 -1.14
N LYS A 160 29.06 1.04 -1.05
CA LYS A 160 29.79 1.41 0.17
C LYS A 160 28.78 1.79 1.25
N ASP A 161 29.01 1.34 2.47
CA ASP A 161 28.24 1.78 3.63
C ASP A 161 28.64 3.20 4.03
N ASP A 162 27.72 4.13 3.80
CA ASP A 162 27.79 5.55 4.15
C ASP A 162 26.73 5.93 5.21
N GLY A 163 26.27 4.96 6.00
CA GLY A 163 25.17 5.12 6.97
C GLY A 163 23.86 4.46 6.53
N VAL A 164 23.87 3.77 5.38
CA VAL A 164 22.71 3.04 4.87
C VAL A 164 22.50 1.74 5.64
N TRP A 165 23.57 1.08 6.12
CA TRP A 165 23.46 -0.22 6.77
C TRP A 165 22.57 -0.19 8.02
N GLN A 166 22.61 0.88 8.82
CA GLN A 166 21.80 1.02 10.04
C GLN A 166 20.30 0.91 9.75
N THR A 167 19.88 1.39 8.58
CA THR A 167 18.47 1.36 8.16
C THR A 167 18.10 0.00 7.59
N LEU A 168 18.97 -0.60 6.78
CA LEU A 168 18.72 -1.91 6.16
C LEU A 168 18.71 -3.03 7.21
N ALA A 169 19.66 -3.03 8.15
CA ALA A 169 19.84 -4.09 9.14
C ALA A 169 18.60 -4.35 10.01
N GLN A 170 17.79 -3.32 10.28
CA GLN A 170 16.56 -3.43 11.07
C GLN A 170 15.45 -4.22 10.36
N ARG A 171 15.55 -4.39 9.03
CA ARG A 171 14.55 -5.02 8.17
C ARG A 171 14.99 -6.39 7.64
N ILE A 172 16.21 -6.81 7.92
CA ILE A 172 16.74 -8.09 7.44
C ILE A 172 16.06 -9.24 8.18
N GLN A 173 15.62 -10.23 7.42
CA GLN A 173 15.08 -11.49 7.94
C GLN A 173 15.97 -12.63 7.44
N GLY A 174 16.84 -13.13 8.32
CA GLY A 174 17.87 -14.11 7.96
C GLY A 174 18.94 -13.47 7.06
N GLU A 175 19.01 -13.89 5.80
CA GLU A 175 19.91 -13.33 4.79
C GLU A 175 19.18 -12.50 3.73
N GLU A 176 17.88 -12.27 3.92
CA GLU A 176 17.05 -11.59 2.95
C GLU A 176 16.57 -10.23 3.47
N ILE A 177 16.38 -9.31 2.53
CA ILE A 177 15.76 -8.02 2.75
C ILE A 177 14.68 -7.79 1.69
N GLU A 178 13.53 -7.32 2.14
CA GLU A 178 12.47 -6.85 1.25
C GLU A 178 12.75 -5.39 0.86
N LEU A 179 12.97 -5.13 -0.42
CA LEU A 179 13.18 -3.78 -0.96
C LEU A 179 12.07 -3.42 -1.93
N THR A 180 11.57 -2.19 -1.84
CA THR A 180 10.72 -1.60 -2.87
C THR A 180 11.51 -1.36 -4.16
N LYS A 181 10.81 -1.19 -5.28
CA LYS A 181 11.44 -0.80 -6.55
C LYS A 181 12.24 0.49 -6.44
N LEU A 182 11.75 1.48 -5.68
CA LEU A 182 12.44 2.75 -5.49
C LEU A 182 13.70 2.57 -4.62
N GLU A 183 13.60 1.81 -3.53
CA GLU A 183 14.75 1.49 -2.67
C GLU A 183 15.83 0.76 -3.45
N TYR A 184 15.46 -0.29 -4.19
CA TYR A 184 16.38 -1.01 -5.06
C TYR A 184 17.04 -0.06 -6.08
N ALA A 185 16.25 0.78 -6.75
CA ALA A 185 16.78 1.74 -7.73
C ALA A 185 17.71 2.79 -7.10
N ASN A 186 17.45 3.22 -5.87
CA ASN A 186 18.32 4.13 -5.13
C ASN A 186 19.65 3.46 -4.79
N LEU A 187 19.61 2.25 -4.22
CA LEU A 187 20.79 1.47 -3.87
C LEU A 187 21.63 1.15 -5.13
N TYR A 188 20.97 0.71 -6.21
CA TYR A 188 21.64 0.41 -7.48
C TYR A 188 22.30 1.63 -8.13
N ARG A 189 21.72 2.83 -7.96
CA ARG A 189 22.34 4.08 -8.45
C ARG A 189 23.62 4.44 -7.70
N ASN A 190 23.73 4.04 -6.44
CA ASN A 190 24.90 4.25 -5.58
C ASN A 190 25.87 3.07 -5.59
N ARG A 191 25.70 2.11 -6.51
CA ARG A 191 26.61 0.97 -6.62
C ARG A 191 28.04 1.41 -6.92
N LEU A 192 28.98 0.67 -6.34
CA LEU A 192 30.36 0.66 -6.78
C LEU A 192 30.38 0.22 -8.25
N VAL A 193 31.15 0.95 -9.07
CA VAL A 193 31.22 0.77 -10.53
C VAL A 193 31.63 -0.66 -10.86
#